data_AF-A0A7Z9KTB2-F1
#
_entry.id   AF-A0A7Z9KTB2-F1
#
_cell.length_a   1.000
_cell.length_b   1.000
_cell.length_c   1.000
_cell.angle_alpha   90.00
_cell.angle_beta   90.00
_cell.angle_gamma   90.00
#
_symmetry.space_group_name_H-M   'P 1'
#
loop_
_entity.id
_entity.type
_entity.pdbx_description
1 polymer ?
#
loop_
_entity_poly.entity_id
_entity_poly.type
_entity_poly.pdbx_seq_one_letter_code
_entity_poly.pdbx_strand_id
1 'polypeptide(L)'
;MPKSRKPLLGRGSLDGNAKDASENGKDGKLENGPTFVAGKIGQALKFAGGKAGNDRVNLGNLGLAPSGTATLVFWAKPAGAALDDRLI
;
A
#
# COMPACT_ATOMS: atom_id res chain seq x y z
N MET A 1 -0.41 -25.44 15.92
CA MET A 1 0.04 -24.05 16.23
C MET A 1 -0.94 -23.09 15.55
N PRO A 2 -1.60 -22.15 16.24
CA PRO A 2 -2.69 -21.39 15.63
C PRO A 2 -2.18 -20.05 15.10
N LYS A 3 -2.28 -19.78 13.80
CA LYS A 3 -2.27 -18.40 13.27
C LYS A 3 -3.31 -18.25 12.15
N SER A 4 -4.56 -18.51 12.51
CA SER A 4 -5.69 -18.14 11.68
C SER A 4 -5.96 -16.63 11.83
N ARG A 5 -5.15 -15.77 11.18
CA ARG A 5 -5.45 -14.33 11.02
C ARG A 5 -6.45 -14.13 9.87
N LYS A 6 -7.63 -14.75 9.98
CA LYS A 6 -8.57 -14.95 8.87
C LYS A 6 -9.40 -13.76 8.35
N PRO A 7 -9.24 -12.48 8.79
CA PRO A 7 -9.78 -11.36 8.01
C PRO A 7 -8.73 -10.51 7.27
N LEU A 8 -7.43 -10.71 7.52
CA LEU A 8 -6.39 -9.85 6.93
C LEU A 8 -6.05 -10.35 5.52
N LEU A 9 -6.20 -9.49 4.51
CA LEU A 9 -5.86 -9.82 3.12
C LEU A 9 -4.38 -9.58 2.78
N GLY A 10 -3.76 -8.58 3.38
CA GLY A 10 -2.36 -8.22 3.15
C GLY A 10 -1.86 -7.20 4.16
N ARG A 11 -0.54 -7.14 4.37
CA ARG A 11 0.12 -6.13 5.20
C ARG A 11 1.48 -5.76 4.62
N GLY A 12 1.61 -4.56 4.06
CA GLY A 12 2.92 -4.00 3.71
C GLY A 12 3.59 -3.33 4.93
N SER A 13 4.78 -3.78 5.32
CA SER A 13 5.58 -3.11 6.37
C SER A 13 6.41 -1.94 5.81
N LEU A 14 6.65 -1.94 4.50
CA LEU A 14 7.43 -0.93 3.76
C LEU A 14 8.89 -0.77 4.21
N ASP A 15 9.48 -1.78 4.84
CA ASP A 15 10.88 -1.80 5.30
C ASP A 15 11.87 -2.04 4.15
N GLY A 16 11.97 -1.05 3.25
CA GLY A 16 12.85 -1.09 2.07
C GLY A 16 12.36 -1.99 0.93
N ASN A 17 11.16 -2.57 1.06
CA ASN A 17 10.50 -3.33 0.01
C ASN A 17 8.97 -3.28 0.19
N ALA A 18 8.23 -3.70 -0.83
CA ALA A 18 6.75 -3.73 -0.83
C ALA A 18 6.18 -5.15 -0.61
N LYS A 19 6.91 -6.05 0.06
CA LYS A 19 6.44 -7.42 0.33
C LYS A 19 5.32 -7.44 1.37
N ASP A 20 4.44 -8.43 1.21
CA ASP A 20 3.35 -8.71 2.11
C ASP A 20 3.83 -9.51 3.32
N ALA A 21 3.91 -8.84 4.47
CA ALA A 21 4.27 -9.41 5.75
C ALA A 21 3.13 -10.23 6.41
N SER A 22 1.97 -10.35 5.77
CA SER A 22 0.88 -11.20 6.25
C SER A 22 1.04 -12.68 5.89
N GLU A 23 1.99 -13.01 5.01
CA GLU A 23 2.22 -14.35 4.44
C GLU A 23 1.10 -14.82 3.47
N ASN A 24 0.22 -13.91 3.02
CA ASN A 24 -0.88 -14.22 2.10
C ASN A 24 -0.51 -14.06 0.62
N GLY A 25 0.75 -13.73 0.31
CA GLY A 25 1.25 -13.62 -1.05
C GLY A 25 0.69 -12.43 -1.83
N LYS A 26 0.28 -11.35 -1.14
CA LYS A 26 -0.18 -10.10 -1.76
C LYS A 26 0.95 -9.07 -1.89
N ASP A 27 2.11 -9.53 -2.34
CA ASP A 27 3.29 -8.67 -2.54
C ASP A 27 2.97 -7.53 -3.49
N GLY A 28 3.33 -6.31 -3.09
CA GLY A 28 3.18 -5.12 -3.91
C GLY A 28 4.33 -4.99 -4.91
N LYS A 29 3.97 -4.58 -6.13
CA LYS A 29 4.94 -4.17 -7.15
C LYS A 29 5.00 -2.64 -7.23
N LEU A 30 6.18 -2.06 -7.02
CA LEU A 30 6.40 -0.63 -7.22
C LEU A 30 6.44 -0.35 -8.72
N GLU A 31 5.65 0.62 -9.17
CA GLU A 31 5.57 1.04 -10.57
C GLU A 31 5.76 2.56 -10.66
N ASN A 32 6.48 3.00 -11.69
CA ASN A 32 6.82 4.40 -11.98
C ASN A 32 7.75 5.10 -10.96
N GLY A 33 8.34 4.35 -10.03
CA GLY A 33 9.46 4.81 -9.19
C GLY A 33 9.12 5.45 -7.83
N PRO A 34 8.14 4.96 -7.04
CA PRO A 34 8.05 5.30 -5.62
C PRO A 34 9.40 5.05 -4.91
N THR A 35 9.76 5.95 -3.99
CA THR A 35 11.01 5.84 -3.23
C THR A 35 10.74 5.58 -1.75
N PHE A 36 11.60 4.80 -1.09
CA PHE A 36 11.53 4.61 0.35
C PHE A 36 12.14 5.81 1.08
N VAL A 37 11.44 6.30 2.09
CA VAL A 37 11.85 7.40 2.97
C VAL A 37 11.52 7.07 4.42
N ALA A 38 12.10 7.78 5.38
CA ALA A 38 11.69 7.67 6.78
C ALA A 38 10.19 8.04 6.93
N GLY A 39 9.43 7.13 7.55
CA GLY A 39 7.99 7.28 7.78
C GLY A 39 7.65 7.66 9.22
N LYS A 40 6.34 7.67 9.55
CA LYS A 40 5.85 7.88 10.93
C LYS A 40 6.28 6.73 11.86
N ILE A 41 6.33 5.51 11.33
CA ILE A 41 6.84 4.30 11.97
C ILE A 41 7.68 3.60 10.90
N GLY A 42 8.97 3.36 11.16
CA GLY A 42 9.87 2.71 10.19
C GLY A 42 10.04 3.52 8.89
N GLN A 43 9.92 2.83 7.76
CA GLN A 43 9.99 3.42 6.43
C GLN A 43 8.58 3.64 5.82
N ALA A 44 8.50 4.52 4.83
CA ALA A 44 7.30 4.82 4.07
C ALA A 44 7.62 4.99 2.58
N LEU A 45 6.60 4.91 1.74
CA LEU A 45 6.73 5.23 0.31
C LEU A 45 6.42 6.71 0.06
N LYS A 46 7.29 7.37 -0.68
CA LYS A 46 7.07 8.70 -1.24
C LYS A 46 6.66 8.57 -2.71
N PHE A 47 5.50 9.13 -3.01
CA PHE A 47 4.95 9.24 -4.36
C PHE A 47 5.19 10.67 -4.85
N ALA A 48 6.07 10.84 -5.84
CA ALA A 48 6.48 12.14 -6.38
C ALA A 48 5.79 12.48 -7.71
N GLY A 49 5.05 11.55 -8.32
CA GLY A 49 4.21 11.80 -9.49
C GLY A 49 5.01 12.21 -10.73
N GLY A 50 6.14 11.54 -10.98
CA GLY A 50 7.12 11.95 -11.98
C GLY A 50 6.65 11.87 -13.44
N LYS A 51 7.53 12.30 -14.37
CA LYS A 51 7.27 12.37 -15.83
C LYS A 51 6.82 11.06 -16.51
N ALA A 52 6.93 9.91 -15.84
CA ALA A 52 6.59 8.59 -16.37
C ALA A 52 5.15 8.14 -16.05
N GLY A 53 4.35 8.96 -15.37
CA GLY A 53 3.00 8.62 -14.92
C GLY A 53 2.90 8.44 -13.41
N ASN A 54 1.68 8.25 -12.90
CA ASN A 54 1.41 8.24 -11.46
C ASN A 54 2.17 7.09 -10.76
N ASP A 55 3.08 7.45 -9.84
CA ASP A 55 3.74 6.54 -8.90
C ASP A 55 2.70 5.70 -8.15
N ARG A 56 2.89 4.37 -8.09
CA ARG A 56 1.92 3.49 -7.43
C ARG A 56 2.52 2.20 -6.91
N VAL A 57 1.77 1.55 -6.01
CA VAL A 57 1.97 0.15 -5.61
C VAL A 57 0.85 -0.68 -6.20
N ASN A 58 1.19 -1.62 -7.07
CA ASN A 58 0.24 -2.54 -7.66
C ASN A 58 0.17 -3.81 -6.81
N LEU A 59 -1.00 -4.09 -6.24
CA LEU A 59 -1.27 -5.28 -5.41
C LEU A 59 -1.92 -6.43 -6.20
N GLY A 60 -2.13 -6.26 -7.51
CA GLY A 60 -2.83 -7.22 -8.36
C GLY A 60 -4.30 -7.42 -7.95
N ASN A 61 -4.86 -8.57 -8.31
CA ASN A 61 -6.23 -8.92 -7.94
C ASN A 61 -6.30 -9.38 -6.47
N LEU A 62 -7.04 -8.63 -5.65
CA LEU A 62 -7.27 -8.94 -4.25
C LEU A 62 -8.46 -9.89 -4.01
N GLY A 63 -9.26 -10.21 -5.05
CA GLY A 63 -10.39 -11.14 -4.93
C GLY A 63 -11.60 -10.55 -4.20
N LEU A 64 -11.81 -9.23 -4.28
CA LEU A 64 -12.86 -8.50 -3.56
C LEU A 64 -14.24 -8.53 -4.27
N ALA A 65 -14.36 -9.11 -5.46
CA ALA A 65 -15.62 -9.16 -6.19
C ALA A 65 -16.39 -10.48 -5.94
N PRO A 66 -17.73 -10.49 -5.98
CA PRO A 66 -18.63 -9.35 -6.24
C PRO A 66 -19.11 -8.60 -4.98
N SER A 67 -18.88 -9.12 -3.76
CA SER A 67 -19.41 -8.58 -2.49
C SER A 67 -18.36 -8.34 -1.40
N GLY A 68 -17.07 -8.41 -1.73
CA GLY A 68 -15.98 -8.33 -0.76
C GLY A 68 -15.90 -6.96 -0.11
N THR A 69 -16.32 -6.89 1.16
CA THR A 69 -16.01 -5.75 2.03
C THR A 69 -14.54 -5.82 2.42
N ALA A 70 -13.80 -4.73 2.23
CA ALA A 70 -12.43 -4.61 2.66
C ALA A 70 -12.27 -3.40 3.59
N THR A 71 -11.34 -3.50 4.52
CA THR A 71 -10.90 -2.38 5.35
C THR A 71 -9.44 -2.12 5.04
N LEU A 72 -9.11 -0.87 4.69
CA LEU A 72 -7.75 -0.42 4.47
C LEU A 72 -7.35 0.52 5.60
N VAL A 73 -6.21 0.26 6.24
CA VAL A 73 -5.68 1.08 7.33
C VAL A 73 -4.21 1.38 7.05
N PHE A 74 -3.84 2.66 7.05
CA PHE A 74 -2.47 3.10 6.78
C PHE A 74 -2.22 4.50 7.37
N TRP A 75 -0.94 4.84 7.51
CA TRP A 75 -0.50 6.21 7.79
C TRP A 75 -0.19 6.91 6.47
N ALA A 76 -0.69 8.13 6.29
CA ALA A 76 -0.40 8.96 5.13
C ALA A 76 0.00 10.37 5.54
N LYS A 77 0.88 10.98 4.75
CA LYS A 77 1.24 12.40 4.83
C LYS A 77 1.07 13.03 3.44
N PRO A 78 -0.12 13.54 3.11
CA PRO A 78 -0.32 14.20 1.83
C PRO A 78 0.54 15.46 1.74
N ALA A 79 1.07 15.74 0.56
CA ALA A 79 1.78 16.98 0.25
C ALA A 79 1.04 17.67 -0.89
N GLY A 80 0.57 18.90 -0.65
CA GLY A 80 -0.15 19.67 -1.67
C GLY A 80 -1.59 19.20 -1.94
N ALA A 81 -2.24 18.51 -0.98
CA ALA A 81 -3.64 18.13 -1.14
C ALA A 81 -4.51 19.38 -1.36
N ALA A 82 -5.16 19.43 -2.52
CA ALA A 82 -6.23 20.39 -2.79
C ALA A 82 -7.49 19.97 -2.02
N LEU A 83 -8.44 20.90 -1.83
CA LEU A 83 -9.65 20.65 -1.07
C LEU A 83 -10.56 19.52 -1.63
N ASP A 84 -10.33 19.08 -2.87
CA ASP A 84 -11.04 17.96 -3.50
C ASP A 84 -10.11 16.77 -3.81
N ASP A 85 -8.93 16.72 -3.19
CA ASP A 85 -7.99 15.60 -3.32
C ASP A 85 -8.47 14.47 -2.42
N ARG A 86 -9.39 13.64 -2.94
CA ARG A 86 -9.90 12.48 -2.22
C ARG A 86 -8.79 11.45 -2.13
N LEU A 87 -8.39 11.13 -0.91
CA LEU A 87 -7.60 9.94 -0.60
C LEU A 87 -8.51 8.70 -0.66
N ILE A 88 -9.07 8.42 -1.85
CA ILE A 88 -9.55 7.12 -2.39
C ILE A 88 -10.19 7.34 -3.77
#